data_AF-A0A960Y5Z8-F1
#
_entry.id   AF-A0A960Y5Z8-F1
#
_cell.length_a   1.000
_cell.length_b   1.000
_cell.length_c   1.000
_cell.angle_alpha   90.00
_cell.angle_beta   90.00
_cell.angle_gamma   90.00
#
_symmetry.space_group_name_H-M   'P 1'
#
loop_
_entity.id
_entity.type
_entity.pdbx_description
1 polymer ?
#
loop_
_entity_poly.entity_id
_entity_poly.type
_entity_poly.pdbx_seq_one_letter_code
_entity_poly.pdbx_strand_id
1 'polypeptide(L)'
;VSMVKDKFGQEGPFVAEAVRDALAGLGDGNLDDRDGVRWAGEAGWVHVRPSNTEPIVRVIAEAPTEDEARALVERTRARLQG
;
A
#
# COMPACT_ATOMS: atom_id res chain seq x y z
N VAL A 1 -14.79 8.04 -7.54
CA VAL A 1 -13.66 7.48 -6.78
C VAL A 1 -14.07 6.13 -6.25
N SER A 2 -13.17 5.16 -6.34
CA SER A 2 -13.38 3.78 -5.89
C SER A 2 -12.23 3.38 -4.98
N MET A 3 -12.55 2.61 -3.94
CA MET A 3 -11.58 2.12 -2.97
C MET A 3 -11.50 0.60 -3.02
N VAL A 4 -10.29 0.08 -3.14
CA VAL A 4 -9.99 -1.35 -3.10
C VAL A 4 -9.22 -1.65 -1.81
N LYS A 5 -9.63 -2.69 -1.10
CA LYS A 5 -8.99 -3.17 0.12
C LYS A 5 -8.56 -4.60 -0.11
N ASP A 6 -7.30 -4.87 0.17
CA ASP A 6 -6.72 -6.18 0.02
C ASP A 6 -5.86 -6.54 1.24
N LYS A 7 -5.60 -7.82 1.43
CA LYS A 7 -4.79 -8.35 2.52
C LYS A 7 -4.01 -9.58 2.11
N PHE A 8 -2.83 -9.76 2.70
CA PHE A 8 -2.06 -10.99 2.58
C PHE A 8 -1.37 -11.35 3.90
N GLY A 9 -1.03 -12.62 4.04
CA GLY A 9 -0.29 -13.11 5.20
C GLY A 9 1.10 -12.48 5.26
N GLN A 10 1.51 -12.11 6.47
CA GLN A 10 2.85 -11.59 6.73
C GLN A 10 3.65 -12.61 7.53
N GLU A 11 4.80 -13.00 6.99
CA GLU A 11 5.80 -13.73 7.76
C GLU A 11 6.80 -12.74 8.35
N GLY A 12 7.07 -12.85 9.66
CA GLY A 12 7.98 -11.94 10.35
C GLY A 12 7.39 -10.56 10.66
N PRO A 13 8.23 -9.61 11.14
CA PRO A 13 7.79 -8.29 11.54
C PRO A 13 7.46 -7.39 10.34
N PHE A 14 6.59 -6.40 10.57
CA PHE A 14 6.33 -5.36 9.59
C PHE A 14 7.52 -4.40 9.53
N VAL A 15 8.15 -4.27 8.36
CA VAL A 15 9.30 -3.38 8.16
C VAL A 15 8.87 -2.13 7.41
N ALA A 16 8.61 -1.05 8.15
CA ALA A 16 8.08 0.20 7.58
C ALA A 16 9.02 0.81 6.52
N GLU A 17 10.33 0.72 6.70
CA GLU A 17 11.32 1.21 5.75
C GLU A 17 11.22 0.51 4.38
N ALA A 18 11.15 -0.84 4.38
CA ALA A 18 10.98 -1.61 3.15
C ALA A 18 9.66 -1.27 2.42
N VAL A 19 8.59 -1.07 3.19
CA VAL A 19 7.29 -0.64 2.63
C VAL A 19 7.40 0.78 2.06
N ARG A 20 8.12 1.69 2.73
CA ARG A 20 8.35 3.05 2.26
C ARG A 20 9.11 3.06 0.95
N ASP A 21 10.14 2.24 0.81
CA ASP A 21 10.90 2.11 -0.44
C ASP A 21 10.04 1.53 -1.57
N ALA A 22 9.24 0.50 -1.27
CA ALA A 22 8.28 -0.05 -2.22
C ALA A 22 7.27 1.02 -2.68
N LEU A 23 6.73 1.82 -1.77
CA LEU A 23 5.76 2.86 -2.12
C LEU A 23 6.40 4.06 -2.84
N ALA A 24 7.64 4.43 -2.51
CA ALA A 24 8.40 5.43 -3.27
C ALA A 24 8.56 5.04 -4.74
N GLY A 25 8.66 3.74 -5.03
CA GLY A 25 8.69 3.20 -6.39
C GLY A 25 7.37 3.32 -7.18
N LEU A 26 6.29 3.85 -6.59
CA LEU A 26 5.03 4.11 -7.31
C LEU A 26 5.08 5.40 -8.15
N GLY A 27 6.06 6.27 -7.91
CA GLY A 27 6.23 7.56 -8.60
C GLY A 27 6.11 8.75 -7.65
N ASP A 28 6.04 9.95 -8.23
CA ASP A 28 5.94 11.19 -7.47
C ASP A 28 4.71 11.20 -6.56
N GLY A 29 4.91 11.60 -5.31
CA GLY A 29 3.88 11.64 -4.30
C GLY A 29 4.43 11.85 -2.91
N ASN A 30 3.54 12.17 -1.96
CA ASN A 30 3.90 12.31 -0.56
C ASN A 30 3.85 10.96 0.16
N LEU A 31 4.86 10.71 1.00
CA LEU A 31 4.92 9.56 1.89
C LEU A 31 4.65 9.97 3.34
N ASP A 32 3.85 9.17 4.05
CA ASP A 32 3.52 9.33 5.46
C ASP A 32 3.58 7.96 6.15
N ASP A 33 4.38 7.84 7.20
CA ASP A 33 4.67 6.57 7.89
C ASP A 33 4.11 6.50 9.33
N ARG A 34 3.18 7.40 9.71
CA ARG A 34 2.64 7.48 11.07
C ARG A 34 1.73 6.32 11.49
N ASP A 35 1.10 5.63 10.56
CA ASP A 35 0.20 4.49 10.82
C ASP A 35 0.35 3.42 9.73
N GLY A 36 1.47 2.71 9.69
CA GLY A 36 1.91 2.06 8.45
C GLY A 36 2.39 3.12 7.45
N VAL A 37 2.58 2.77 6.17
CA VAL A 37 3.08 3.72 5.17
C VAL A 37 2.02 4.01 4.11
N ARG A 38 1.75 5.28 3.91
CA ARG A 38 0.83 5.81 2.91
C ARG A 38 1.61 6.60 1.86
N TRP A 39 1.33 6.33 0.60
CA TRP A 39 1.76 7.14 -0.54
C TRP A 39 0.54 7.83 -1.15
N ALA A 40 0.66 9.12 -1.44
CA ALA A 40 -0.38 9.93 -2.08
C ALA A 40 0.21 10.64 -3.31
N GLY A 41 -0.14 10.16 -4.50
CA GLY A 41 0.17 10.79 -5.77
C GLY A 41 -0.98 11.69 -6.26
N GLU A 42 -0.82 12.22 -7.47
CA GLU A 42 -1.80 13.15 -8.08
C GLU A 42 -3.18 12.52 -8.26
N ALA A 43 -3.23 11.29 -8.76
CA ALA A 43 -4.47 10.60 -9.15
C ALA A 43 -4.97 9.60 -8.11
N GLY A 44 -4.32 9.43 -6.97
CA GLY A 44 -4.73 8.41 -6.01
C GLY A 44 -3.72 8.15 -4.91
N TRP A 45 -4.07 7.24 -4.01
CA TRP A 45 -3.24 6.92 -2.87
C TRP A 45 -3.25 5.42 -2.58
N VAL A 46 -2.18 4.97 -1.93
CA VAL A 46 -2.04 3.62 -1.38
C VAL A 46 -1.66 3.73 0.09
N HIS A 47 -2.23 2.89 0.94
CA HIS A 47 -1.89 2.76 2.34
C HIS A 47 -1.62 1.30 2.68
N VAL A 48 -0.40 1.02 3.13
CA VAL A 48 0.05 -0.30 3.56
C VAL A 48 0.26 -0.28 5.07
N ARG A 49 -0.42 -1.17 5.78
CA ARG A 49 -0.33 -1.23 7.25
C ARG A 49 -0.39 -2.65 7.77
N PRO A 50 0.29 -2.95 8.89
CA PRO A 50 0.10 -4.22 9.58
C PRO A 50 -1.28 -4.26 10.25
N SER A 51 -1.74 -5.48 10.53
CA SER A 51 -2.83 -5.70 11.47
C SER A 51 -2.29 -5.82 12.89
N ASN A 52 -2.96 -5.18 13.84
CA ASN A 52 -2.58 -5.25 15.26
C ASN A 52 -2.92 -6.61 15.90
N THR A 53 -3.89 -7.34 15.33
CA THR A 53 -4.47 -8.53 15.95
C THR A 53 -4.28 -9.81 15.12
N GLU A 54 -3.75 -9.71 13.90
CA GLU A 54 -3.62 -10.83 12.96
C GLU A 54 -2.28 -10.72 12.22
N PRO A 55 -1.64 -11.83 11.82
CA PRO A 55 -0.39 -11.82 11.06
C PRO A 55 -0.64 -11.51 9.57
N ILE A 56 -1.22 -10.35 9.30
CA ILE A 56 -1.57 -9.90 7.94
C ILE A 56 -1.14 -8.44 7.71
N VAL A 57 -0.84 -8.14 6.45
CA VAL A 57 -0.69 -6.78 5.91
C VAL A 57 -1.96 -6.41 5.17
N ARG A 58 -2.42 -5.17 5.33
CA ARG A 58 -3.50 -4.60 4.53
C ARG A 58 -2.90 -3.63 3.51
N VAL A 59 -3.36 -3.73 2.26
CA VAL A 59 -3.09 -2.77 1.19
C VAL A 59 -4.42 -2.15 0.79
N ILE A 60 -4.52 -0.84 0.94
CA ILE A 60 -5.74 -0.09 0.63
C ILE A 60 -5.37 0.95 -0.42
N ALA A 61 -6.08 0.96 -1.54
CA ALA A 61 -5.88 1.95 -2.58
C ALA A 61 -7.19 2.66 -2.91
N GLU A 62 -7.10 3.93 -3.29
CA GLU A 62 -8.22 4.70 -3.82
C GLU A 62 -7.75 5.49 -5.03
N ALA A 63 -8.61 5.50 -6.05
CA ALA A 63 -8.38 6.17 -7.32
C ALA A 63 -9.74 6.59 -7.95
N PRO A 64 -9.76 7.36 -9.05
CA PRO A 64 -11.00 7.76 -9.72
C PRO A 64 -11.89 6.58 -10.09
N THR A 65 -11.29 5.48 -10.57
CA THR A 65 -11.97 4.24 -10.98
C THR A 65 -11.54 3.02 -10.17
N GLU A 66 -12.35 1.96 -10.19
CA GLU A 66 -12.00 0.69 -9.53
C GLU A 66 -10.77 0.03 -10.18
N ASP A 67 -10.67 0.08 -11.52
CA ASP A 67 -9.55 -0.50 -12.25
C ASP A 67 -8.21 0.16 -11.90
N GLU A 68 -8.19 1.50 -11.76
CA GLU A 68 -7.00 2.22 -11.31
C GLU A 68 -6.65 1.90 -9.85
N ALA A 69 -7.64 1.79 -8.97
CA ALA A 69 -7.42 1.41 -7.57
C ALA A 69 -6.88 -0.03 -7.47
N ARG A 70 -7.40 -0.97 -8.26
CA ARG A 70 -6.87 -2.33 -8.37
C ARG A 70 -5.45 -2.32 -8.91
N ALA A 71 -5.16 -1.55 -9.96
CA ALA A 71 -3.81 -1.42 -10.50
C ALA A 71 -2.81 -0.89 -9.46
N LEU A 72 -3.20 0.06 -8.61
CA LEU A 72 -2.38 0.53 -7.49
C LEU A 72 -2.10 -0.57 -6.47
N VAL A 73 -3.10 -1.39 -6.11
CA VAL A 73 -2.92 -2.55 -5.21
C VAL A 73 -1.94 -3.55 -5.82
N GLU A 74 -2.12 -3.94 -7.09
CA GLU A 74 -1.26 -4.92 -7.75
C GLU A 74 0.19 -4.42 -7.88
N ARG A 75 0.37 -3.15 -8.28
CA ARG A 75 1.71 -2.52 -8.33
C ARG A 75 2.40 -2.48 -6.98
N THR A 76 1.63 -2.31 -5.91
CA THR A 76 2.13 -2.29 -4.53
C THR A 76 2.53 -3.69 -4.09
N ARG A 77 1.66 -4.69 -4.30
CA ARG A 77 1.96 -6.11 -4.00
C ARG A 77 3.22 -6.58 -4.70
N ALA A 78 3.35 -6.30 -6.00
CA ALA A 78 4.50 -6.70 -6.79
C ALA A 78 5.83 -6.17 -6.23
N ARG A 79 5.82 -5.03 -5.53
CA ARG A 79 7.01 -4.43 -4.90
C ARG A 79 7.26 -4.92 -3.47
N LEU A 80 6.26 -5.49 -2.81
CA LEU A 80 6.38 -6.03 -1.44
C LEU A 80 6.74 -7.52 -1.43
N GLN A 81 6.56 -8.23 -2.54
CA GLN A 81 6.82 -9.66 -2.69
C GLN A 81 8.04 -9.98 -3.58
N GLY A 82 8.71 -8.95 -4.11
CA GLY A 82 9.98 -9.08 -4.83
C GLY A 82 11.14 -8.82 -3.89
#